data_AF-A0AA40JPY7-F1
#
_entry.id   AF-A0AA40JPY7-F1
#
_cell.length_a   1.000
_cell.length_b   1.000
_cell.length_c   1.000
_cell.angle_alpha   90.00
_cell.angle_beta   90.00
_cell.angle_gamma   90.00
#
_symmetry.space_group_name_H-M   'P 1'
#
loop_
_entity.id
_entity.type
_entity.pdbx_description
1 polymer ?
#
loop_
_entity_poly.entity_id
_entity_poly.type
_entity_poly.pdbx_seq_one_letter_code
_entity_poly.pdbx_strand_id
1 'polypeptide(L)'
;IPYTAACRGVVYHAVPNAPADQACATRVIEGTLDARLIAVDARNGRPCADFGTNGQVDAKQGMGKVPPGFVSINSPPTLVRGVLVAGHQVLDGQDRWAPSGVIQGFDAVTGRLRWAWDMMHPDWNGAPPAGQEWARGTPNMWTMASGDEQLGLVYLPMGNAAADYYSSLRRPEENFYATSLVALDVTTGKPKWRFQAVRNDVWDYDFGAQATLV
;
A
#
# COMPACT_ATOMS: atom_id res chain seq x y z
N ILE A 1 -16.48 -2.66 -11.53
CA ILE A 1 -15.71 -3.76 -12.18
C ILE A 1 -15.84 -5.00 -11.29
N PRO A 2 -16.16 -6.22 -11.77
CA PRO A 2 -16.14 -7.40 -10.91
C PRO A 2 -14.68 -7.69 -10.55
N TYR A 3 -14.29 -7.28 -9.36
CA TYR A 3 -12.93 -7.50 -8.87
C TYR A 3 -12.70 -9.00 -8.71
N THR A 4 -11.82 -9.56 -9.54
CA THR A 4 -11.35 -10.93 -9.34
C THR A 4 -10.71 -10.99 -7.96
N ALA A 5 -11.21 -11.86 -7.09
CA ALA A 5 -10.66 -12.11 -5.76
C ALA A 5 -9.33 -12.88 -5.89
N ALA A 6 -8.29 -12.23 -6.41
CA ALA A 6 -7.00 -12.82 -6.70
C ALA A 6 -5.86 -11.93 -6.20
N CYS A 7 -4.94 -12.52 -5.45
CA CYS A 7 -3.64 -11.91 -5.18
C CYS A 7 -2.73 -12.13 -6.40
N ARG A 8 -2.14 -11.06 -6.92
CA ARG A 8 -1.48 -11.05 -8.24
C ARG A 8 0.04 -11.27 -8.19
N GLY A 9 0.62 -11.51 -7.01
CA GLY A 9 2.05 -11.77 -6.92
C GLY A 9 2.56 -11.80 -5.48
N VAL A 10 3.86 -12.04 -5.38
CA VAL A 10 4.62 -12.10 -4.12
C VAL A 10 5.92 -11.31 -4.24
N VAL A 11 6.52 -11.00 -3.11
CA VAL A 11 7.82 -10.33 -2.99
C VAL A 11 8.84 -11.33 -2.48
N TYR A 12 10.00 -11.38 -3.12
CA TYR A 12 11.16 -12.09 -2.59
C TYR A 12 12.11 -11.10 -1.90
N HIS A 13 12.60 -11.46 -0.71
CA HIS A 13 13.62 -10.68 -0.01
C HIS A 13 14.72 -11.59 0.54
N ALA A 14 15.96 -11.36 0.12
CA ALA A 14 17.14 -11.90 0.77
C ALA A 14 17.65 -10.90 1.81
N VAL A 15 17.68 -11.30 3.07
CA VAL A 15 18.14 -10.45 4.17
C VAL A 15 19.65 -10.23 4.03
N PRO A 16 20.12 -8.97 3.90
CA PRO A 16 21.54 -8.70 3.73
C PRO A 16 22.37 -9.27 4.89
N ASN A 17 23.45 -9.96 4.54
CA ASN A 17 24.40 -10.57 5.49
C ASN A 17 23.83 -11.65 6.43
N ALA A 18 22.62 -12.15 6.19
CA ALA A 18 22.10 -13.29 6.93
C ALA A 18 22.81 -14.60 6.51
N PRO A 19 23.21 -15.47 7.45
CA PRO A 19 23.67 -16.82 7.14
C PRO A 19 22.62 -17.60 6.34
N ALA A 20 23.07 -18.34 5.32
CA ALA A 20 22.16 -19.04 4.40
C ALA A 20 21.31 -20.14 5.07
N ASP A 21 21.74 -20.66 6.22
CA ASP A 21 21.04 -21.65 7.03
C ASP A 21 20.03 -21.02 7.99
N GLN A 22 20.22 -19.75 8.38
CA GLN A 22 19.32 -19.02 9.28
C GLN A 22 17.87 -19.05 8.76
N ALA A 23 16.92 -19.31 9.66
CA ALA A 23 15.49 -19.21 9.35
C ALA A 23 15.17 -17.81 8.82
N CYS A 24 14.44 -17.77 7.70
CA CYS A 24 14.05 -16.53 7.02
C CYS A 24 15.22 -15.63 6.60
N ALA A 25 16.40 -16.21 6.31
CA ALA A 25 17.46 -15.53 5.57
C ALA A 25 17.00 -15.10 4.16
N THR A 26 16.09 -15.89 3.58
CA THR A 26 15.35 -15.56 2.35
C THR A 26 13.87 -15.73 2.61
N ARG A 27 13.05 -14.79 2.15
CA ARG A 27 11.63 -14.69 2.49
C ARG A 27 10.78 -14.52 1.24
N VAL A 28 9.60 -15.12 1.26
CA VAL A 28 8.50 -14.78 0.35
C VAL A 28 7.45 -14.04 1.17
N ILE A 29 7.02 -12.89 0.67
CA ILE A 29 6.05 -12.02 1.33
C ILE A 29 4.87 -11.78 0.40
N GLU A 30 3.66 -11.98 0.90
CA GLU A 30 2.42 -11.89 0.13
C GLU A 30 1.40 -10.98 0.84
N GLY A 31 0.63 -10.23 0.05
CA GLY A 31 -0.57 -9.53 0.51
C GLY A 31 -1.82 -10.39 0.34
N THR A 32 -2.78 -10.29 1.28
CA THR A 32 -3.98 -11.12 1.28
C THR A 32 -5.27 -10.35 1.03
N LEU A 33 -6.33 -11.09 0.69
CA LEU A 33 -7.68 -10.55 0.46
C LEU A 33 -8.33 -9.94 1.71
N ASP A 34 -7.83 -10.26 2.91
CA ASP A 34 -8.26 -9.66 4.17
C ASP A 34 -7.28 -8.60 4.70
N ALA A 35 -6.41 -8.09 3.81
CA ALA A 35 -5.44 -7.01 4.04
C ALA A 35 -4.40 -7.32 5.12
N ARG A 36 -3.85 -8.54 5.08
CA ARG A 36 -2.63 -8.89 5.82
C ARG A 36 -1.44 -8.96 4.88
N LEU A 37 -0.26 -8.74 5.45
CA LEU A 37 1.00 -9.18 4.87
C LEU A 37 1.43 -10.46 5.58
N ILE A 38 1.81 -11.49 4.83
CA ILE A 38 2.30 -12.76 5.36
C ILE A 38 3.73 -12.96 4.87
N ALA A 39 4.64 -13.34 5.76
CA ALA A 39 6.03 -13.67 5.43
C ALA A 39 6.36 -15.12 5.80
N VAL A 40 6.95 -15.84 4.86
CA VAL A 40 7.40 -17.23 5.04
C VAL A 40 8.85 -17.41 4.57
N ASP A 41 9.56 -18.38 5.14
CA ASP A 41 10.90 -18.76 4.67
C ASP A 41 10.80 -19.34 3.25
N ALA A 42 11.54 -18.76 2.31
CA ALA A 42 11.46 -19.13 0.89
C ALA A 42 11.86 -20.60 0.63
N ARG A 43 12.60 -21.24 1.55
CA ARG A 43 13.09 -22.62 1.38
C ARG A 43 12.08 -23.67 1.81
N ASN A 44 11.21 -23.35 2.77
CA ASN A 44 10.35 -24.36 3.42
C ASN A 44 8.91 -23.90 3.73
N GLY A 45 8.56 -22.64 3.45
CA GLY A 45 7.21 -22.11 3.64
C GLY A 45 6.79 -21.92 5.09
N ARG A 46 7.67 -22.12 6.08
CA ARG A 46 7.34 -21.88 7.50
C ARG A 46 7.23 -20.38 7.75
N PRO A 47 6.27 -19.93 8.58
CA PRO A 47 6.13 -18.51 8.92
C PRO A 47 7.41 -17.92 9.49
N CYS A 48 7.77 -16.73 9.04
CA CYS A 48 8.85 -15.95 9.62
C CYS A 48 8.39 -15.33 10.93
N ALA A 49 8.64 -16.02 12.05
CA ALA A 49 8.14 -15.62 13.36
C ALA A 49 8.55 -14.19 13.79
N ASP A 50 9.63 -13.64 13.20
CA ASP A 50 10.13 -12.29 13.42
C ASP A 50 9.41 -11.20 12.60
N PHE A 51 8.52 -11.58 11.68
CA PHE A 51 7.71 -10.65 10.89
C PHE A 51 6.35 -10.43 11.55
N GLY A 52 6.11 -9.22 12.06
CA GLY A 52 4.87 -8.83 12.72
C GLY A 52 4.53 -9.75 13.89
N THR A 53 3.32 -10.30 13.90
CA THR A 53 2.87 -11.32 14.86
C THR A 53 2.87 -12.69 14.20
N ASN A 54 3.92 -13.47 14.48
CA ASN A 54 4.07 -14.85 14.00
C ASN A 54 3.96 -14.98 12.47
N GLY A 55 4.72 -14.15 11.75
CA GLY A 55 4.76 -14.14 10.28
C GLY A 55 3.71 -13.28 9.61
N GLN A 56 3.01 -12.42 10.34
CA GLN A 56 1.85 -11.70 9.81
C GLN A 56 1.74 -10.26 10.32
N VAL A 57 1.31 -9.34 9.46
CA VAL A 57 0.95 -7.97 9.79
C VAL A 57 -0.48 -7.71 9.36
N ASP A 58 -1.31 -7.17 10.24
CA ASP A 58 -2.64 -6.65 9.88
C ASP A 58 -2.51 -5.19 9.41
N ALA A 59 -2.68 -4.97 8.11
CA ALA A 59 -2.53 -3.63 7.51
C ALA A 59 -3.76 -2.74 7.77
N LYS A 60 -4.86 -3.30 8.28
CA LYS A 60 -6.09 -2.54 8.60
C LYS A 60 -5.99 -1.73 9.90
N GLN A 61 -4.90 -1.90 10.66
CA GLN A 61 -4.70 -1.11 11.87
C GLN A 61 -4.78 0.40 11.57
N GLY A 62 -5.66 1.09 12.29
CA GLY A 62 -5.96 2.51 12.09
C GLY A 62 -7.03 2.82 11.05
N MET A 63 -7.58 1.84 10.31
CA MET A 63 -8.66 2.09 9.32
C MET A 63 -10.07 2.19 9.93
N GLY A 64 -10.19 2.02 11.24
CA GLY A 64 -11.49 1.99 11.93
C GLY A 64 -12.32 0.77 11.58
N LYS A 65 -13.64 0.97 11.46
CA LYS A 65 -14.56 -0.08 10.99
C LYS A 65 -14.34 -0.34 9.50
N VAL A 66 -13.87 -1.53 9.18
CA VAL A 66 -13.70 -2.03 7.81
C VAL A 66 -14.76 -3.11 7.55
N PRO A 67 -15.73 -2.86 6.66
CA PRO A 67 -16.67 -3.91 6.27
C PRO A 67 -15.93 -5.07 5.57
N PRO A 68 -16.35 -6.33 5.76
CA PRO A 68 -15.71 -7.47 5.11
C PRO A 68 -15.63 -7.30 3.58
N GLY A 69 -14.45 -7.58 3.00
CA GLY A 69 -14.21 -7.49 1.56
C GLY A 69 -13.96 -6.07 1.03
N PHE A 70 -14.02 -5.02 1.85
CA PHE A 70 -13.78 -3.65 1.38
C PHE A 70 -12.30 -3.32 1.18
N VAL A 71 -11.38 -4.04 1.80
CA VAL A 71 -9.94 -3.77 1.74
C VAL A 71 -9.19 -5.07 1.52
N SER A 72 -8.32 -5.08 0.52
CA SER A 72 -7.39 -6.17 0.25
C SER A 72 -6.02 -5.65 -0.15
N ILE A 73 -4.98 -6.49 -0.03
CA ILE A 73 -3.68 -6.27 -0.67
C ILE A 73 -3.57 -7.27 -1.80
N ASN A 74 -4.16 -6.93 -2.95
CA ASN A 74 -4.26 -7.82 -4.11
C ASN A 74 -3.08 -7.70 -5.10
N SER A 75 -2.16 -6.78 -4.86
CA SER A 75 -0.91 -6.60 -5.61
C SER A 75 0.28 -6.86 -4.71
N PRO A 76 1.40 -7.38 -5.24
CA PRO A 76 2.62 -7.52 -4.46
C PRO A 76 3.08 -6.14 -3.95
N PRO A 77 3.42 -6.00 -2.66
CA PRO A 77 4.11 -4.82 -2.17
C PRO A 77 5.39 -4.55 -2.97
N THR A 78 5.83 -3.31 -3.05
CA THR A 78 7.10 -2.96 -3.69
C THR A 78 8.20 -2.84 -2.65
N LEU A 79 9.27 -3.61 -2.80
CA LEU A 79 10.42 -3.56 -1.90
C LEU A 79 11.48 -2.59 -2.43
N VAL A 80 11.83 -1.59 -1.63
CA VAL A 80 12.94 -0.65 -1.92
C VAL A 80 13.70 -0.38 -0.63
N ARG A 81 15.03 -0.54 -0.63
CA ARG A 81 15.92 -0.28 0.54
C ARG A 81 15.47 -0.97 1.83
N GLY A 82 14.95 -2.19 1.70
CA GLY A 82 14.45 -2.97 2.85
C GLY A 82 13.09 -2.49 3.40
N VAL A 83 12.41 -1.58 2.70
CA VAL A 83 11.06 -1.12 3.04
C VAL A 83 10.05 -1.73 2.05
N LEU A 84 9.09 -2.49 2.56
CA LEU A 84 7.95 -3.01 1.84
C LEU A 84 6.85 -1.94 1.78
N VAL A 85 6.62 -1.37 0.60
CA VAL A 85 5.57 -0.40 0.35
C VAL A 85 4.31 -1.12 -0.11
N ALA A 86 3.26 -1.03 0.69
CA ALA A 86 1.97 -1.64 0.41
C ALA A 86 0.90 -0.56 0.22
N GLY A 87 0.17 -0.66 -0.89
CA GLY A 87 -1.14 -0.05 -1.05
C GLY A 87 -2.24 -1.08 -0.91
N HIS A 88 -3.47 -0.63 -1.07
CA HIS A 88 -4.67 -1.44 -0.89
C HIS A 88 -5.55 -1.32 -2.12
N GLN A 89 -6.24 -2.40 -2.47
CA GLN A 89 -7.50 -2.29 -3.19
C GLN A 89 -8.60 -1.98 -2.19
N VAL A 90 -9.35 -0.92 -2.48
CA VAL A 90 -10.55 -0.53 -1.73
C VAL A 90 -11.77 -0.70 -2.63
N LEU A 91 -12.89 -1.17 -2.07
CA LEU A 91 -14.17 -1.21 -2.77
C LEU A 91 -14.84 0.18 -2.72
N ASP A 92 -14.20 1.14 -3.37
CA ASP A 92 -14.42 2.60 -3.36
C ASP A 92 -15.67 3.08 -4.10
N GLY A 93 -16.16 2.32 -5.08
CA GLY A 93 -17.43 2.63 -5.76
C GLY A 93 -18.71 2.36 -4.96
N GLN A 94 -18.62 1.79 -3.74
CA GLN A 94 -19.79 1.37 -2.95
C GLN A 94 -20.15 2.34 -1.81
N ASP A 95 -19.18 3.12 -1.31
CA ASP A 95 -19.36 4.04 -0.20
C ASP A 95 -18.42 5.23 -0.36
N ARG A 96 -18.97 6.45 -0.32
CA ARG A 96 -18.16 7.68 -0.34
C ARG A 96 -17.13 7.71 0.78
N TRP A 97 -17.45 7.12 1.93
CA TRP A 97 -16.59 6.99 3.09
C TRP A 97 -16.09 5.55 3.26
N ALA A 98 -15.74 4.89 2.15
CA ALA A 98 -15.01 3.64 2.16
C ALA A 98 -13.70 3.74 2.98
N PRO A 99 -13.12 2.62 3.44
CA PRO A 99 -11.84 2.62 4.14
C PRO A 99 -10.74 3.39 3.40
N SER A 100 -9.72 3.82 4.15
CA SER A 100 -8.65 4.64 3.60
C SER A 100 -7.82 3.92 2.54
N GLY A 101 -7.43 4.65 1.49
CA GLY A 101 -6.41 4.25 0.54
C GLY A 101 -4.97 4.49 1.01
N VAL A 102 -4.74 4.62 2.33
CA VAL A 102 -3.42 4.84 2.94
C VAL A 102 -2.34 3.92 2.36
N ILE A 103 -1.16 4.50 2.12
CA ILE A 103 0.02 3.75 1.68
C ILE A 103 0.92 3.54 2.88
N GLN A 104 1.35 2.32 3.12
CA GLN A 104 2.12 1.96 4.30
C GLN A 104 3.49 1.40 3.91
N GLY A 105 4.53 1.84 4.62
CA GLY A 105 5.88 1.30 4.50
C GLY A 105 6.20 0.45 5.72
N PHE A 106 6.51 -0.83 5.49
CA PHE A 106 6.87 -1.78 6.54
C PHE A 106 8.34 -2.19 6.42
N ASP A 107 8.96 -2.51 7.54
CA ASP A 107 10.27 -3.16 7.54
C ASP A 107 10.16 -4.56 6.92
N ALA A 108 11.00 -4.87 5.91
CA ALA A 108 10.91 -6.13 5.18
C ALA A 108 11.27 -7.36 6.03
N VAL A 109 12.01 -7.16 7.12
CA VAL A 109 12.40 -8.22 8.05
C VAL A 109 11.38 -8.29 9.18
N THR A 110 11.13 -7.17 9.86
CA THR A 110 10.36 -7.24 11.11
C THR A 110 8.86 -7.04 10.93
N GLY A 111 8.39 -6.63 9.74
CA GLY A 111 6.99 -6.23 9.50
C GLY A 111 6.56 -4.99 10.30
N ARG A 112 7.49 -4.27 10.93
CA ARG A 112 7.16 -3.09 11.73
C ARG A 112 6.83 -1.93 10.80
N LEU A 113 5.75 -1.21 11.09
CA LEU A 113 5.41 0.02 10.36
C LEU A 113 6.55 1.05 10.53
N ARG A 114 7.12 1.48 9.40
CA ARG A 114 8.20 2.48 9.33
C ARG A 114 7.63 3.88 9.13
N TRP A 115 6.61 3.98 8.26
CA TRP A 115 5.87 5.19 7.97
C TRP A 115 4.52 4.81 7.35
N ALA A 116 3.61 5.76 7.32
CA ALA A 116 2.38 5.68 6.56
C ALA A 116 2.14 7.04 5.91
N TRP A 117 1.64 7.01 4.68
CA TRP A 117 1.22 8.19 3.94
C TRP A 117 -0.29 8.23 3.87
N ASP A 118 -0.87 8.98 4.81
CA ASP A 118 -2.23 9.47 4.72
C ASP A 118 -2.19 10.88 4.11
N MET A 119 -2.69 11.01 2.89
CA MET A 119 -2.64 12.27 2.14
C MET A 119 -3.44 13.40 2.79
N MET A 120 -4.42 13.09 3.64
CA MET A 120 -5.20 14.08 4.38
C MET A 120 -4.48 14.54 5.66
N HIS A 121 -3.47 13.79 6.09
CA HIS A 121 -2.69 14.06 7.29
C HIS A 121 -1.18 14.00 6.97
N PRO A 122 -0.68 14.93 6.13
CA PRO A 122 0.70 14.92 5.65
C PRO A 122 1.74 15.11 6.77
N ASP A 123 1.33 15.59 7.93
CA ASP A 123 2.21 15.76 9.10
C ASP A 123 2.37 14.49 9.93
N TRP A 124 1.54 13.46 9.71
CA TRP A 124 1.64 12.21 10.43
C TRP A 124 2.82 11.37 9.91
N ASN A 125 3.47 10.65 10.82
CA ASN A 125 4.52 9.70 10.47
C ASN A 125 4.39 8.44 11.33
N GLY A 126 4.02 7.33 10.70
CA GLY A 126 3.57 6.13 11.40
C GLY A 126 2.06 6.16 11.63
N ALA A 127 1.55 5.29 12.51
CA ALA A 127 0.12 5.06 12.75
C ALA A 127 -0.66 6.35 13.15
N PRO A 128 -1.99 6.38 13.02
CA PRO A 128 -2.79 7.52 13.46
C PRO A 128 -2.57 7.77 14.96
N PRO A 129 -2.63 9.04 15.40
CA PRO A 129 -2.66 9.36 16.82
C PRO A 129 -3.77 8.61 17.56
N ALA A 130 -3.61 8.41 18.86
CA ALA A 130 -4.59 7.69 19.67
C ALA A 130 -6.01 8.29 19.52
N GLY A 131 -6.98 7.44 19.20
CA GLY A 131 -8.37 7.85 18.96
C GLY A 131 -8.66 8.41 17.57
N GLN A 132 -7.66 8.47 16.68
CA GLN A 132 -7.83 8.86 15.28
C GLN A 132 -7.78 7.62 14.37
N GLU A 133 -8.34 7.78 13.18
CA GLU A 133 -8.32 6.80 12.10
C GLU A 133 -7.72 7.43 10.85
N TRP A 134 -7.24 6.59 9.93
CA TRP A 134 -6.88 7.04 8.59
C TRP A 134 -8.07 7.68 7.90
N ALA A 135 -7.79 8.70 7.09
CA ALA A 135 -8.85 9.41 6.39
C ALA A 135 -9.55 8.50 5.39
N ARG A 136 -10.87 8.45 5.49
CA ARG A 136 -11.76 7.61 4.68
C ARG A 136 -12.04 8.22 3.31
N GLY A 137 -12.36 7.38 2.34
CA GLY A 137 -12.74 7.79 0.99
C GLY A 137 -11.61 8.42 0.17
N THR A 138 -10.36 8.22 0.59
CA THR A 138 -9.18 8.69 -0.13
C THR A 138 -8.83 7.77 -1.30
N PRO A 139 -8.13 8.30 -2.32
CA PRO A 139 -7.56 7.47 -3.37
C PRO A 139 -6.69 6.33 -2.86
N ASN A 140 -6.89 5.15 -3.44
CA ASN A 140 -6.11 3.96 -3.12
C ASN A 140 -5.08 3.64 -4.22
N MET A 141 -4.19 2.69 -3.95
CA MET A 141 -3.23 2.16 -4.92
C MET A 141 -3.43 0.65 -4.94
N TRP A 142 -4.31 0.22 -5.83
CA TRP A 142 -4.65 -1.19 -5.96
C TRP A 142 -3.73 -1.94 -6.92
N THR A 143 -2.93 -1.26 -7.76
CA THR A 143 -2.11 -1.92 -8.78
C THR A 143 -0.67 -2.17 -8.31
N MET A 144 0.26 -2.38 -9.23
CA MET A 144 1.66 -2.62 -8.92
C MET A 144 2.44 -1.30 -9.00
N ALA A 145 3.15 -0.97 -7.94
CA ALA A 145 4.09 0.14 -7.93
C ALA A 145 5.45 -0.28 -8.52
N SER A 146 6.30 0.72 -8.80
CA SER A 146 7.69 0.51 -9.22
C SER A 146 8.64 1.14 -8.22
N GLY A 147 9.80 0.52 -8.01
CA GLY A 147 10.78 0.95 -7.03
C GLY A 147 12.12 1.26 -7.67
N ASP A 148 12.80 2.29 -7.17
CA ASP A 148 14.15 2.67 -7.56
C ASP A 148 15.06 2.68 -6.32
N GLU A 149 15.95 1.69 -6.24
CA GLU A 149 16.91 1.54 -5.15
C GLU A 149 17.94 2.68 -5.10
N GLN A 150 18.33 3.23 -6.25
CA GLN A 150 19.35 4.27 -6.34
C GLN A 150 18.79 5.63 -5.91
N LEU A 151 17.58 5.96 -6.33
CA LEU A 151 16.90 7.20 -5.93
C LEU A 151 16.23 7.08 -4.56
N GLY A 152 15.93 5.86 -4.11
CA GLY A 152 15.15 5.62 -2.90
C GLY A 152 13.70 6.05 -3.05
N LEU A 153 13.15 5.87 -4.26
CA LEU A 153 11.80 6.28 -4.60
C LEU A 153 10.92 5.06 -4.90
N VAL A 154 9.64 5.20 -4.60
CA VAL A 154 8.58 4.31 -5.06
C VAL A 154 7.55 5.12 -5.85
N TYR A 155 7.12 4.60 -6.99
CA TYR A 155 6.22 5.24 -7.92
C TYR A 155 4.86 4.55 -7.87
N LEU A 156 3.87 5.29 -7.38
CA LEU A 156 2.54 4.80 -7.03
C LEU A 156 1.52 5.25 -8.08
N PRO A 157 0.98 4.32 -8.89
CA PRO A 157 -0.18 4.59 -9.73
C PRO A 157 -1.46 4.67 -8.87
N MET A 158 -1.89 5.88 -8.53
CA MET A 158 -3.05 6.12 -7.68
C MET A 158 -4.37 6.05 -8.46
N GLY A 159 -5.40 5.53 -7.82
CA GLY A 159 -6.78 5.55 -8.30
C GLY A 159 -7.48 6.90 -8.11
N ASN A 160 -8.77 6.94 -8.39
CA ASN A 160 -9.66 8.04 -8.07
C ASN A 160 -9.97 8.10 -6.56
N ALA A 161 -10.72 9.11 -6.11
CA ALA A 161 -11.27 9.10 -4.75
C ALA A 161 -12.65 8.44 -4.74
N ALA A 162 -12.98 7.79 -3.62
CA ALA A 162 -14.20 7.01 -3.47
C ALA A 162 -15.48 7.79 -3.81
N ALA A 163 -16.52 7.05 -4.22
CA ALA A 163 -17.59 7.51 -5.10
C ALA A 163 -17.06 7.85 -6.51
N ASP A 164 -16.67 6.80 -7.23
CA ASP A 164 -15.95 6.81 -8.52
C ASP A 164 -16.53 7.80 -9.53
N TYR A 165 -17.87 7.84 -9.62
CA TYR A 165 -18.61 8.63 -10.62
C TYR A 165 -19.19 9.95 -10.07
N TYR A 166 -18.79 10.38 -8.86
CA TYR A 166 -19.31 11.61 -8.24
C TYR A 166 -18.23 12.37 -7.45
N SER A 167 -17.91 13.59 -7.89
CA SER A 167 -16.78 14.36 -7.37
C SER A 167 -17.13 15.48 -6.38
N SER A 168 -18.40 15.89 -6.24
CA SER A 168 -18.75 17.09 -5.47
C SER A 168 -18.47 17.00 -3.96
N LEU A 169 -18.32 15.79 -3.42
CA LEU A 169 -17.97 15.57 -2.00
C LEU A 169 -16.48 15.34 -1.78
N ARG A 170 -15.65 15.42 -2.83
CA ARG A 170 -14.21 15.17 -2.72
C ARG A 170 -13.49 16.36 -2.11
N ARG A 171 -12.60 16.06 -1.19
CA ARG A 171 -11.77 17.04 -0.48
C ARG A 171 -10.61 17.49 -1.36
N PRO A 172 -10.04 18.69 -1.13
CA PRO A 172 -8.95 19.21 -1.96
C PRO A 172 -7.77 18.25 -2.12
N GLU A 173 -7.33 17.61 -1.04
CA GLU A 173 -6.19 16.70 -1.01
C GLU A 173 -6.50 15.38 -1.74
N GLU A 174 -7.73 14.88 -1.67
CA GLU A 174 -8.18 13.73 -2.48
C GLU A 174 -8.09 14.07 -3.97
N ASN A 175 -8.65 15.22 -4.39
CA ASN A 175 -8.58 15.67 -5.78
C ASN A 175 -7.14 15.97 -6.23
N PHE A 176 -6.25 16.29 -5.31
CA PHE A 176 -4.86 16.63 -5.60
C PHE A 176 -4.01 15.39 -5.95
N TYR A 177 -4.31 14.24 -5.33
CA TYR A 177 -3.59 12.98 -5.53
C TYR A 177 -4.36 11.92 -6.32
N ALA A 178 -5.67 12.09 -6.53
CA ALA A 178 -6.47 11.22 -7.37
C ALA A 178 -5.92 11.16 -8.80
N THR A 179 -6.02 9.99 -9.42
CA THR A 179 -5.69 9.71 -10.82
C THR A 179 -4.31 10.24 -11.22
N SER A 180 -3.33 9.92 -10.38
CA SER A 180 -1.98 10.45 -10.45
C SER A 180 -0.92 9.35 -10.32
N LEU A 181 0.22 9.57 -10.96
CA LEU A 181 1.46 8.90 -10.59
C LEU A 181 2.14 9.72 -9.50
N VAL A 182 2.34 9.13 -8.33
CA VAL A 182 2.98 9.80 -7.17
C VAL A 182 4.30 9.13 -6.86
N ALA A 183 5.38 9.90 -6.75
CA ALA A 183 6.65 9.39 -6.25
C ALA A 183 6.79 9.68 -4.76
N LEU A 184 6.91 8.65 -3.93
CA LEU A 184 7.25 8.80 -2.51
C LEU A 184 8.72 8.49 -2.27
N ASP A 185 9.32 9.20 -1.32
CA ASP A 185 10.58 8.83 -0.70
C ASP A 185 10.38 7.63 0.22
N VAL A 186 11.04 6.51 -0.08
CA VAL A 186 10.82 5.26 0.64
C VAL A 186 11.30 5.30 2.09
N THR A 187 12.14 6.26 2.47
CA THR A 187 12.66 6.36 3.84
C THR A 187 11.71 7.12 4.75
N THR A 188 10.94 8.06 4.20
CA THR A 188 10.06 8.96 4.96
C THR A 188 8.57 8.77 4.68
N GLY A 189 8.23 8.11 3.56
CA GLY A 189 6.86 8.01 3.07
C GLY A 189 6.32 9.32 2.49
N LYS A 190 7.15 10.35 2.28
CA LYS A 190 6.68 11.67 1.84
C LYS A 190 6.76 11.83 0.33
N PRO A 191 5.78 12.50 -0.29
CA PRO A 191 5.78 12.73 -1.73
C PRO A 191 6.93 13.65 -2.14
N LYS A 192 7.64 13.27 -3.21
CA LYS A 192 8.68 14.08 -3.85
C LYS A 192 8.14 14.84 -5.05
N TRP A 193 7.28 14.18 -5.83
CA TRP A 193 6.58 14.77 -6.97
C TRP A 193 5.34 13.95 -7.29
N ARG A 194 4.46 14.53 -8.13
CA ARG A 194 3.35 13.80 -8.75
C ARG A 194 3.08 14.30 -10.16
N PHE A 195 2.49 13.44 -10.97
CA PHE A 195 1.89 13.77 -12.25
C PHE A 195 0.43 13.34 -12.24
N GLN A 196 -0.50 14.26 -12.49
CA GLN A 196 -1.93 13.98 -12.54
C GLN A 196 -2.42 13.99 -13.98
N ALA A 197 -2.99 12.88 -14.46
CA ALA A 197 -3.51 12.82 -15.83
C ALA A 197 -4.97 13.28 -15.93
N VAL A 198 -5.80 12.94 -14.94
CA VAL A 198 -7.23 13.31 -14.94
C VAL A 198 -7.51 14.15 -13.70
N ARG A 199 -8.11 15.33 -13.92
CA ARG A 199 -8.54 16.23 -12.85
C ARG A 199 -10.04 16.07 -12.65
N ASN A 200 -10.48 15.97 -11.40
CA ASN A 200 -11.90 15.78 -11.04
C ASN A 200 -12.53 14.58 -11.76
N ASP A 201 -11.83 13.43 -11.75
CA ASP A 201 -12.25 12.24 -12.47
C ASP A 201 -13.65 11.76 -12.05
N VAL A 202 -14.58 11.65 -12.99
CA VAL A 202 -15.92 11.07 -12.74
C VAL A 202 -16.18 9.88 -13.66
N TRP A 203 -15.12 9.25 -14.15
CA TRP A 203 -15.17 8.17 -15.14
C TRP A 203 -14.45 6.88 -14.70
N ASP A 204 -13.93 6.84 -13.47
CA ASP A 204 -13.20 5.68 -12.94
C ASP A 204 -11.92 5.37 -13.75
N TYR A 205 -11.14 6.40 -14.04
CA TYR A 205 -9.90 6.33 -14.82
C TYR A 205 -8.67 6.17 -13.95
N ASP A 206 -8.75 5.24 -13.01
CA ASP A 206 -7.63 4.81 -12.18
C ASP A 206 -6.36 4.54 -13.00
N PHE A 207 -5.20 4.83 -12.41
CA PHE A 207 -3.93 4.40 -13.01
C PHE A 207 -3.81 2.87 -12.87
N GLY A 208 -4.31 2.17 -13.89
CA GLY A 208 -4.34 0.71 -13.96
C GLY A 208 -2.98 0.06 -14.23
N ALA A 209 -1.97 0.83 -14.64
CA ALA A 209 -0.70 0.32 -15.13
C ALA A 209 0.49 0.69 -14.22
N GLN A 210 1.42 -0.24 -14.08
CA GLN A 210 2.70 -0.02 -13.42
C GLN A 210 3.57 0.95 -14.24
N ALA A 211 4.22 1.90 -13.57
CA ALA A 211 5.19 2.78 -14.22
C ALA A 211 6.46 2.00 -14.60
N THR A 212 7.02 2.23 -15.80
CA THR A 212 8.29 1.63 -16.20
C THR A 212 9.44 2.59 -15.95
N LEU A 213 10.54 2.09 -15.38
CA LEU A 213 11.80 2.81 -15.21
C LEU A 213 12.75 2.39 -16.34
N VAL A 214 13.45 3.35 -16.95
CA VAL A 214 14.38 3.14 -18.07
C VAL A 214 15.78 3.60 -17.73
#